data_AF-A0A1Q8A120-F1
#
_entry.id   AF-A0A1Q8A120-F1
#
_cell.length_a   1.000
_cell.length_b   1.000
_cell.length_c   1.000
_cell.angle_alpha   90.00
_cell.angle_beta   90.00
_cell.angle_gamma   90.00
#
_symmetry.space_group_name_H-M   'P 1'
#
loop_
_entity.id
_entity.type
_entity.pdbx_description
1 polymer ?
#
loop_
_entity_poly.entity_id
_entity_poly.type
_entity_poly.pdbx_seq_one_letter_code
_entity_poly.pdbx_strand_id
1 'polypeptide(L)'
;MAGFLRGRIGSFADQVYPIYAMAKCATTFHVQEPLVSALECAAALCGTQGELGQWWWLYESRTGRVSSRYPVYSVHQHGMAPMSLFALEEATGQSFKDFIYKGLRWIYGANELRTDMRDFSQNLIWRCILPKRKQTKYWDTALSLLRSPNEKAPVGALQILFEERPYELGWLLYAFAKLGIAET
;
A
#
# COMPACT_ATOMS: atom_id res chain seq x y z
N MET A 1 -11.58 27.12 -3.65
CA MET A 1 -12.14 25.80 -4.09
C MET A 1 -11.09 24.68 -4.22
N ALA A 2 -9.82 24.96 -4.51
CA ALA A 2 -8.77 23.93 -4.62
C ALA A 2 -8.46 23.17 -3.30
N GLY A 3 -8.62 23.82 -2.13
CA GLY A 3 -8.34 23.19 -0.82
C GLY A 3 -9.36 22.11 -0.40
N PHE A 4 -10.64 22.27 -0.76
CA PHE A 4 -11.69 21.31 -0.39
C PHE A 4 -11.64 20.05 -1.25
N LEU A 5 -11.27 20.18 -2.53
CA LEU A 5 -10.99 19.04 -3.42
C LEU A 5 -9.73 18.29 -2.99
N ARG A 6 -8.74 18.98 -2.42
CA ARG A 6 -7.49 18.38 -1.92
C ARG A 6 -7.66 17.62 -0.60
N GLY A 7 -8.64 17.98 0.24
CA GLY A 7 -8.94 17.27 1.49
C GLY A 7 -9.69 15.94 1.32
N ARG A 8 -10.17 15.63 0.11
CA ARG A 8 -10.95 14.41 -0.16
C ARG A 8 -10.10 13.23 -0.66
N ILE A 9 -8.82 13.44 -0.92
CA ILE A 9 -7.95 12.43 -1.54
C ILE A 9 -6.73 12.23 -0.66
N GLY A 10 -6.58 11.02 -0.15
CA GLY A 10 -5.41 10.55 0.58
C GLY A 10 -4.57 9.62 -0.27
N SER A 11 -3.27 9.61 -0.03
CA SER A 11 -2.35 8.57 -0.48
C SER A 11 -2.51 7.30 0.34
N PHE A 12 -1.89 6.21 -0.11
CA PHE A 12 -1.75 4.99 0.68
C PHE A 12 -1.10 5.25 2.05
N ALA A 13 -0.13 6.16 2.11
CA ALA A 13 0.52 6.58 3.35
C ALA A 13 -0.48 7.17 4.36
N ASP A 14 -1.45 7.94 3.86
CA ASP A 14 -2.52 8.52 4.68
C ASP A 14 -3.50 7.46 5.22
N GLN A 15 -3.45 6.22 4.72
CA GLN A 15 -4.20 5.08 5.27
C GLN A 15 -3.38 4.31 6.31
N VAL A 16 -2.13 3.98 5.98
CA VAL A 16 -1.31 3.08 6.83
C VAL A 16 -0.70 3.75 8.06
N TYR A 17 -0.36 5.05 7.99
CA TYR A 17 0.23 5.74 9.13
C TYR A 17 -0.75 5.89 10.30
N PRO A 18 -2.03 6.26 10.11
CA PRO A 18 -3.00 6.24 11.19
C PRO A 18 -3.21 4.85 11.80
N ILE A 19 -3.31 3.80 10.97
CA ILE A 19 -3.45 2.41 11.45
C ILE A 19 -2.27 2.05 12.37
N TYR A 20 -1.04 2.32 11.88
CA TYR A 20 0.16 2.07 12.65
C TYR A 20 0.22 2.88 13.95
N ALA A 21 -0.08 4.18 13.87
CA ALA A 21 -0.03 5.08 15.01
C ALA A 21 -1.04 4.67 16.10
N MET A 22 -2.27 4.31 15.71
CA MET A 22 -3.30 3.84 16.64
C MET A 22 -2.92 2.50 17.29
N ALA A 23 -2.39 1.55 16.51
CA ALA A 23 -1.88 0.28 17.06
C ALA A 23 -0.76 0.52 18.07
N LYS A 24 0.22 1.38 17.73
CA LYS A 24 1.31 1.73 18.65
C LYS A 24 0.86 2.48 19.88
N CYS A 25 -0.09 3.42 19.74
CA CYS A 25 -0.68 4.13 20.86
C CYS A 25 -1.34 3.14 21.83
N ALA A 26 -2.16 2.24 21.30
CA ALA A 26 -2.85 1.22 22.10
C ALA A 26 -1.88 0.32 22.87
N THR A 27 -0.84 -0.19 22.20
CA THR A 27 0.17 -1.04 22.86
C THR A 27 1.01 -0.28 23.88
N THR A 28 1.41 0.96 23.57
CA THR A 28 2.34 1.74 24.43
C THR A 28 1.65 2.25 25.69
N PHE A 29 0.41 2.71 25.57
CA PHE A 29 -0.35 3.27 26.69
C PHE A 29 -1.33 2.28 27.33
N HIS A 30 -1.35 1.03 26.85
CA HIS A 30 -2.26 -0.02 27.33
C HIS A 30 -3.74 0.37 27.25
N VAL A 31 -4.12 1.08 26.19
CA VAL A 31 -5.51 1.52 25.93
C VAL A 31 -6.07 0.82 24.70
N GLN A 32 -7.35 0.44 24.74
CA GLN A 32 -7.98 -0.29 23.64
C GLN A 32 -8.78 0.61 22.70
N GLU A 33 -9.15 1.82 23.14
CA GLU A 33 -10.01 2.75 22.40
C GLU A 33 -9.57 3.00 20.95
N PRO A 34 -8.26 3.22 20.63
CA PRO A 34 -7.84 3.48 19.25
C PRO A 34 -7.96 2.26 18.31
N LEU A 35 -8.07 1.05 18.86
CA LEU A 35 -8.00 -0.18 18.05
C LEU A 35 -9.26 -0.40 17.23
N VAL A 36 -10.42 0.08 17.68
CA VAL A 36 -11.67 -0.03 16.91
C VAL A 36 -11.52 0.68 15.56
N SER A 37 -11.10 1.95 15.57
CA SER A 37 -10.86 2.70 14.34
C SER A 37 -9.71 2.13 13.51
N ALA A 38 -8.65 1.62 14.15
CA ALA A 38 -7.55 0.98 13.43
C ALA A 38 -8.00 -0.27 12.65
N LEU A 39 -8.83 -1.11 13.28
CA LEU A 39 -9.40 -2.31 12.68
C LEU A 39 -10.35 -1.97 11.52
N GLU A 40 -11.23 -0.97 11.70
CA GLU A 40 -12.12 -0.50 10.64
C GLU A 40 -11.35 0.03 9.42
N CYS A 41 -10.33 0.86 9.65
CA CYS A 41 -9.45 1.35 8.59
C CYS A 41 -8.70 0.21 7.89
N ALA A 42 -8.14 -0.74 8.65
CA ALA A 42 -7.44 -1.89 8.08
C ALA A 42 -8.36 -2.78 7.25
N ALA A 43 -9.58 -3.03 7.73
CA ALA A 43 -10.59 -3.81 7.00
C ALA A 43 -10.99 -3.12 5.69
N ALA A 44 -11.24 -1.81 5.71
CA ALA A 44 -11.54 -1.03 4.51
C ALA A 44 -10.36 -1.05 3.52
N LEU A 45 -9.13 -0.88 4.00
CA LEU A 45 -7.93 -0.94 3.18
C LEU A 45 -7.76 -2.32 2.54
N CYS A 46 -7.84 -3.39 3.34
CA CYS A 46 -7.73 -4.78 2.88
C CYS A 46 -8.83 -5.14 1.87
N GLY A 47 -10.07 -4.68 2.10
CA GLY A 47 -11.20 -4.88 1.20
C GLY A 47 -11.05 -4.20 -0.17
N THR A 48 -10.12 -3.26 -0.32
CA THR A 48 -9.80 -2.60 -1.59
C THR A 48 -8.48 -3.07 -2.22
N GLN A 49 -7.78 -4.02 -1.59
CA GLN A 49 -6.56 -4.60 -2.15
C GLN A 49 -6.85 -5.20 -3.54
N GLY A 50 -5.96 -4.95 -4.49
CA GLY A 50 -6.11 -5.46 -5.84
C GLY A 50 -6.07 -7.00 -5.93
N GLU A 51 -6.58 -7.52 -7.05
CA GLU A 51 -6.63 -8.97 -7.31
C GLU A 51 -5.25 -9.65 -7.27
N LEU A 52 -4.19 -8.92 -7.61
CA LEU A 52 -2.81 -9.40 -7.59
C LEU A 52 -2.05 -9.00 -6.30
N GLY A 53 -2.75 -8.38 -5.33
CA GLY A 53 -2.15 -7.91 -4.08
C GLY A 53 -1.83 -6.42 -4.04
N GLN A 54 -2.21 -5.65 -5.05
CA GLN A 54 -1.84 -4.25 -5.16
C GLN A 54 -2.41 -3.40 -4.02
N TRP A 55 -1.54 -2.60 -3.45
CA TRP A 55 -1.88 -1.43 -2.64
C TRP A 55 -1.84 -0.17 -3.52
N TRP A 56 -3.03 0.37 -3.80
CA TRP A 56 -3.23 1.44 -4.78
C TRP A 56 -2.69 2.78 -4.31
N TRP A 57 -2.47 3.73 -5.24
CA TRP A 57 -1.94 5.05 -4.87
C TRP A 57 -2.93 5.84 -4.02
N LEU A 58 -4.10 6.21 -4.59
CA LEU A 58 -4.98 7.22 -4.02
C LEU A 58 -6.32 6.64 -3.59
N TYR A 59 -6.81 7.13 -2.46
CA TYR A 59 -8.06 6.76 -1.81
C TYR A 59 -8.91 8.01 -1.57
N GLU A 60 -10.23 7.90 -1.75
CA GLU A 60 -11.16 8.93 -1.30
C GLU A 60 -11.31 8.86 0.22
N SER A 61 -10.90 9.91 0.93
CA SER A 61 -10.84 9.93 2.40
C SER A 61 -12.18 9.72 3.09
N ARG A 62 -13.30 10.05 2.42
CA ARG A 62 -14.65 9.90 3.00
C ARG A 62 -15.21 8.49 2.89
N THR A 63 -14.85 7.75 1.84
CA THR A 63 -15.47 6.44 1.54
C THR A 63 -14.48 5.29 1.61
N GLY A 64 -13.17 5.57 1.69
CA GLY A 64 -12.12 4.55 1.59
C GLY A 64 -11.99 3.92 0.20
N ARG A 65 -12.76 4.39 -0.80
CA ARG A 65 -12.71 3.85 -2.16
C ARG A 65 -11.43 4.26 -2.87
N VAL A 66 -10.95 3.39 -3.74
CA VAL A 66 -9.80 3.70 -4.61
C VAL A 66 -10.17 4.80 -5.60
N SER A 67 -9.47 5.93 -5.53
CA SER A 67 -9.59 7.04 -6.48
C SER A 67 -8.60 6.89 -7.63
N SER A 68 -7.36 6.45 -7.35
CA SER A 68 -6.38 6.14 -8.39
C SER A 68 -5.59 4.90 -8.04
N ARG A 69 -5.51 3.98 -9.01
CA ARG A 69 -4.76 2.73 -8.89
C ARG A 69 -3.27 2.93 -9.01
N TYR A 70 -2.84 3.65 -10.04
CA TYR A 70 -1.44 3.64 -10.46
C TYR A 70 -0.70 4.93 -10.13
N PRO A 71 0.65 4.84 -10.07
CA PRO A 71 1.48 3.64 -9.89
C PRO A 71 1.14 2.77 -8.69
N VAL A 72 1.45 1.48 -8.87
CA VAL A 72 1.53 0.49 -7.80
C VAL A 72 2.98 0.46 -7.33
N TYR A 73 3.22 0.96 -6.12
CA TYR A 73 4.57 1.08 -5.56
C TYR A 73 5.01 -0.18 -4.84
N SER A 74 6.29 -0.53 -5.01
CA SER A 74 6.94 -1.64 -4.32
C SER A 74 7.00 -1.40 -2.82
N VAL A 75 7.36 -0.19 -2.36
CA VAL A 75 7.37 0.16 -0.92
C VAL A 75 6.04 -0.11 -0.23
N HIS A 76 4.91 0.04 -0.94
CA HIS A 76 3.60 -0.27 -0.35
C HIS A 76 3.46 -1.78 -0.12
N GLN A 77 3.98 -2.60 -1.03
CA GLN A 77 3.88 -4.06 -0.99
C GLN A 77 4.78 -4.69 0.08
N HIS A 78 6.06 -4.30 0.13
CA HIS A 78 7.07 -4.97 0.97
C HIS A 78 7.51 -4.17 2.20
N GLY A 79 6.94 -3.00 2.45
CA GLY A 79 7.34 -2.14 3.54
C GLY A 79 6.15 -1.58 4.31
N MET A 80 5.44 -0.63 3.70
CA MET A 80 4.43 0.17 4.39
C MET A 80 3.19 -0.63 4.83
N ALA A 81 2.61 -1.47 3.96
CA ALA A 81 1.46 -2.29 4.37
C ALA A 81 1.85 -3.35 5.42
N PRO A 82 2.94 -4.13 5.22
CA PRO A 82 3.39 -5.07 6.25
C PRO A 82 3.67 -4.37 7.59
N MET A 83 4.32 -3.21 7.59
CA MET A 83 4.59 -2.42 8.79
C MET A 83 3.33 -2.09 9.58
N SER A 84 2.29 -1.55 8.93
CA SER A 84 1.07 -1.17 9.63
C SER A 84 0.24 -2.37 10.08
N LEU A 85 0.14 -3.39 9.22
CA LEU A 85 -0.73 -4.54 9.47
C LEU A 85 -0.14 -5.49 10.50
N PHE A 86 1.19 -5.70 10.53
CA PHE A 86 1.82 -6.46 11.61
C PHE A 86 1.73 -5.75 12.96
N ALA A 87 1.87 -4.42 12.99
CA ALA A 87 1.69 -3.67 14.24
C ALA A 87 0.26 -3.81 14.78
N LEU A 88 -0.75 -3.80 13.90
CA LEU A 88 -2.14 -4.03 14.28
C LEU A 88 -2.40 -5.47 14.71
N GLU A 89 -1.83 -6.46 14.01
CA GLU A 89 -1.88 -7.87 14.40
C GLU A 89 -1.28 -8.07 15.80
N GLU A 90 -0.13 -7.44 16.11
CA GLU A 90 0.47 -7.49 17.44
C GLU A 90 -0.45 -6.89 18.51
N ALA A 91 -1.13 -5.78 18.22
CA ALA A 91 -1.98 -5.09 19.18
C ALA A 91 -3.35 -5.77 19.40
N THR A 92 -3.84 -6.55 18.43
CA THR A 92 -5.23 -7.08 18.42
C THR A 92 -5.31 -8.61 18.38
N GLY A 93 -4.24 -9.30 17.98
CA GLY A 93 -4.24 -10.73 17.69
C GLY A 93 -4.91 -11.11 16.36
N GLN A 94 -5.46 -10.15 15.60
CA GLN A 94 -6.10 -10.44 14.31
C GLN A 94 -5.07 -10.54 13.20
N SER A 95 -5.08 -11.67 12.48
CA SER A 95 -4.13 -11.91 11.39
C SER A 95 -4.47 -11.12 10.13
N PHE A 96 -3.45 -10.51 9.52
CA PHE A 96 -3.52 -9.86 8.21
C PHE A 96 -2.54 -10.46 7.19
N LYS A 97 -1.92 -11.59 7.53
CA LYS A 97 -0.84 -12.23 6.75
C LYS A 97 -1.22 -12.54 5.31
N ASP A 98 -2.47 -12.94 5.04
CA ASP A 98 -2.90 -13.25 3.68
C ASP A 98 -2.80 -12.03 2.76
N PHE A 99 -3.22 -10.85 3.22
CA PHE A 99 -3.11 -9.60 2.47
C PHE A 99 -1.66 -9.18 2.30
N ILE A 100 -0.85 -9.30 3.37
CA ILE A 100 0.59 -9.00 3.35
C ILE A 100 1.30 -9.89 2.31
N TYR A 101 1.12 -11.20 2.39
CA TYR A 101 1.79 -12.16 1.50
C TYR A 101 1.28 -12.10 0.06
N LYS A 102 0.05 -11.64 -0.15
CA LYS A 102 -0.44 -11.34 -1.50
C LYS A 102 0.31 -10.14 -2.10
N GLY A 103 0.49 -9.07 -1.33
CA GLY A 103 1.33 -7.93 -1.73
C GLY A 103 2.79 -8.32 -1.95
N LEU A 104 3.36 -9.15 -1.07
CA LEU A 104 4.72 -9.66 -1.28
C LEU A 104 4.82 -10.44 -2.58
N ARG A 105 3.90 -11.38 -2.87
CA ARG A 105 3.89 -12.13 -4.13
C ARG A 105 3.91 -11.24 -5.37
N TRP A 106 3.30 -10.06 -5.31
CA TRP A 106 3.39 -9.05 -6.38
C TRP A 106 4.84 -8.63 -6.67
N ILE A 107 5.68 -8.48 -5.64
CA ILE A 107 7.13 -8.21 -5.78
C ILE A 107 7.86 -9.38 -6.46
N TYR A 108 7.49 -10.62 -6.14
CA TYR A 108 8.06 -11.84 -6.75
C TYR A 108 7.57 -12.12 -8.19
N GLY A 109 6.88 -11.16 -8.82
CA GLY A 109 6.43 -11.31 -10.21
C GLY A 109 4.99 -11.80 -10.37
N ALA A 110 4.21 -11.98 -9.30
CA ALA A 110 2.76 -12.13 -9.42
C ALA A 110 2.07 -10.76 -9.65
N ASN A 111 2.60 -9.97 -10.59
CA ASN A 111 2.14 -8.62 -10.92
C ASN A 111 1.65 -8.52 -12.36
N GLU A 112 1.17 -7.34 -12.73
CA GLU A 112 0.57 -7.05 -14.03
C GLU A 112 1.50 -7.35 -15.21
N LEU A 113 2.81 -7.23 -14.99
CA LEU A 113 3.86 -7.44 -16.00
C LEU A 113 4.56 -8.79 -15.86
N ARG A 114 4.13 -9.64 -14.93
CA ARG A 114 4.75 -10.94 -14.61
C ARG A 114 6.27 -10.87 -14.41
N THR A 115 6.75 -9.77 -13.84
CA THR A 115 8.19 -9.45 -13.76
C THR A 115 8.63 -9.41 -12.31
N ASP A 116 9.71 -10.11 -11.96
CA ASP A 116 10.31 -9.97 -10.62
C ASP A 116 10.78 -8.53 -10.42
N MET A 117 10.28 -7.87 -9.38
CA MET A 117 10.59 -6.47 -9.09
C MET A 117 11.94 -6.32 -8.39
N ARG A 118 12.61 -7.43 -8.05
CA ARG A 118 13.93 -7.44 -7.40
C ARG A 118 15.02 -7.56 -8.47
N ASP A 119 16.07 -6.78 -8.31
CA ASP A 119 17.32 -6.95 -9.06
C ASP A 119 18.43 -7.41 -8.12
N PHE A 120 18.74 -8.70 -8.17
CA PHE A 120 19.80 -9.31 -7.38
C PHE A 120 21.20 -8.87 -7.81
N SER A 121 21.39 -8.43 -9.05
CA SER A 121 22.70 -7.94 -9.51
C SER A 121 23.06 -6.60 -8.88
N GLN A 122 22.04 -5.78 -8.58
CA GLN A 122 22.18 -4.45 -7.99
C GLN A 122 21.72 -4.38 -6.53
N ASN A 123 21.22 -5.49 -5.95
CA ASN A 123 20.65 -5.57 -4.60
C ASN A 123 19.57 -4.53 -4.33
N LEU A 124 18.66 -4.32 -5.29
CA LEU A 124 17.61 -3.32 -5.20
C LEU A 124 16.23 -3.90 -5.53
N ILE A 125 15.20 -3.12 -5.23
CA ILE A 125 13.81 -3.39 -5.64
C ILE A 125 13.35 -2.22 -6.50
N TRP A 126 12.86 -2.50 -7.70
CA TRP A 126 12.37 -1.49 -8.63
C TRP A 126 11.14 -0.79 -8.06
N ARG A 127 11.08 0.53 -8.22
CA ARG A 127 10.16 1.41 -7.50
C ARG A 127 8.67 1.11 -7.71
N CYS A 128 8.22 0.97 -8.95
CA CYS A 128 6.79 0.80 -9.23
C CYS A 128 6.48 0.32 -10.65
N ILE A 129 5.24 -0.15 -10.83
CA ILE A 129 4.59 -0.29 -12.14
C ILE A 129 3.65 0.91 -12.36
N LEU A 130 3.76 1.56 -13.52
CA LEU A 130 2.98 2.75 -13.90
C LEU A 130 2.58 2.74 -15.39
N PRO A 131 1.60 3.57 -15.79
CA PRO A 131 1.27 3.77 -17.19
C PRO A 131 2.43 4.37 -18.03
N LYS A 132 2.55 3.93 -19.29
CA LYS A 132 3.53 4.41 -20.29
C LYS A 132 3.29 5.86 -20.70
N ARG A 133 2.02 6.23 -20.93
CA ARG A 133 1.66 7.62 -21.22
C ARG A 133 1.58 8.39 -19.90
N LYS A 134 2.17 9.58 -19.84
CA LYS A 134 2.01 10.54 -18.74
C LYS A 134 0.54 10.97 -18.65
N GLN A 135 -0.31 10.11 -18.09
CA GLN A 135 -1.55 10.55 -17.48
C GLN A 135 -1.13 11.43 -16.31
N THR A 136 -1.26 12.73 -16.50
CA THR A 136 -0.94 13.71 -15.47
C THR A 136 -1.80 13.40 -14.25
N LYS A 137 -1.19 13.38 -13.06
CA LYS A 137 -1.78 13.00 -11.75
C LYS A 137 -3.23 13.50 -11.50
N TYR A 138 -3.62 14.59 -12.15
CA TYR A 138 -4.91 15.24 -12.03
C TYR A 138 -6.02 14.68 -12.95
N TRP A 139 -5.69 14.04 -14.07
CA TRP A 139 -6.70 13.54 -15.02
C TRP A 139 -7.39 12.27 -14.55
N ASP A 140 -6.66 11.32 -13.95
CA ASP A 140 -7.31 10.15 -13.35
C ASP A 140 -8.17 10.53 -12.14
N THR A 141 -7.80 11.59 -11.42
CA THR A 141 -8.62 12.17 -10.35
C THR A 141 -9.91 12.80 -10.89
N ALA A 142 -9.84 13.52 -12.01
CA ALA A 142 -11.01 14.10 -12.66
C ALA A 142 -11.92 13.01 -13.27
N LEU A 143 -11.34 11.95 -13.82
CA LEU A 143 -12.09 10.81 -14.36
C LEU A 143 -12.56 9.82 -13.30
N SER A 144 -11.97 9.72 -12.10
CA SER A 144 -12.44 8.79 -11.05
C SER A 144 -13.81 9.16 -10.50
N LEU A 145 -14.26 10.41 -10.73
CA LEU A 145 -15.64 10.84 -10.45
C LEU A 145 -16.64 10.36 -11.51
N LEU A 146 -16.18 10.00 -12.70
CA LEU A 146 -17.00 9.58 -13.84
C LEU A 146 -16.83 8.10 -14.21
N ARG A 147 -15.69 7.49 -13.89
CA ARG A 147 -15.36 6.10 -14.23
C ARG A 147 -15.82 5.16 -13.14
N SER A 148 -16.45 4.07 -13.57
CA SER A 148 -16.74 2.93 -12.72
C SER A 148 -15.43 2.45 -12.07
N PRO A 149 -15.43 2.10 -10.78
CA PRO A 149 -14.23 1.66 -10.07
C PRO A 149 -13.59 0.41 -10.68
N ASN A 150 -14.11 -0.21 -11.75
CA ASN A 150 -13.64 -1.50 -12.26
C ASN A 150 -12.74 -1.44 -13.52
N GLU A 151 -12.37 -0.27 -14.02
CA GLU A 151 -11.49 -0.22 -15.21
C GLU A 151 -10.05 -0.63 -14.86
N LYS A 152 -9.68 -1.86 -15.28
CA LYS A 152 -8.30 -2.37 -15.29
C LYS A 152 -7.54 -1.67 -16.42
N ALA A 153 -6.35 -1.15 -16.14
CA ALA A 153 -5.48 -0.64 -17.20
C ALA A 153 -5.05 -1.81 -18.11
N PRO A 154 -5.06 -1.65 -19.46
CA PRO A 154 -4.56 -2.69 -20.36
C PRO A 154 -3.08 -2.97 -20.09
N VAL A 155 -2.68 -4.25 -20.01
CA VAL A 155 -1.29 -4.69 -19.72
C VAL A 155 -0.27 -4.04 -20.67
N GLY A 156 -0.61 -3.83 -21.94
CA GLY A 156 0.27 -3.18 -22.93
C GLY A 156 0.58 -1.69 -22.66
N ALA A 157 -0.18 -1.07 -21.76
CA ALA A 157 -0.05 0.34 -21.38
C ALA A 157 0.81 0.56 -20.13
N LEU A 158 1.35 -0.48 -19.49
CA LEU A 158 2.14 -0.38 -18.26
C LEU A 158 3.65 -0.56 -18.52
N GLN A 159 4.46 0.02 -17.65
CA GLN A 159 5.92 -0.09 -17.62
C GLN A 159 6.42 -0.12 -16.19
N ILE A 160 7.65 -0.61 -16.00
CA ILE A 160 8.37 -0.53 -14.73
C ILE A 160 9.15 0.78 -14.70
N LEU A 161 9.11 1.47 -13.57
CA LEU A 161 10.06 2.54 -13.26
C LEU A 161 11.29 1.93 -12.61
N PHE A 162 12.36 1.79 -13.40
CA PHE A 162 13.68 1.31 -12.97
C PHE A 162 14.41 2.39 -12.17
N GLU A 163 13.93 2.64 -10.97
CA GLU A 163 14.47 3.56 -9.97
C GLU A 163 14.38 2.86 -8.62
N GLU A 164 15.29 3.15 -7.70
CA GLU A 164 15.17 2.78 -6.29
C GLU A 164 15.13 4.06 -5.45
N ARG A 165 14.50 3.99 -4.28
CA ARG A 165 14.47 5.10 -3.32
C ARG A 165 15.25 4.68 -2.08
N PRO A 166 16.15 5.51 -1.54
CA PRO A 166 17.08 5.11 -0.47
C PRO A 166 16.40 4.67 0.84
N TYR A 167 15.10 4.92 0.99
CA TYR A 167 14.30 4.48 2.13
C TYR A 167 13.67 3.08 1.97
N GLU A 168 13.73 2.46 0.79
CA GLU A 168 13.05 1.18 0.49
C GLU A 168 13.52 0.07 1.43
N LEU A 169 14.84 -0.09 1.55
CA LEU A 169 15.44 -1.05 2.46
C LEU A 169 15.07 -0.76 3.91
N GLY A 170 15.05 0.52 4.31
CA GLY A 170 14.67 0.93 5.66
C GLY A 170 13.24 0.51 6.00
N TRP A 171 12.29 0.69 5.09
CA TRP A 171 10.91 0.24 5.28
C TRP A 171 10.79 -1.28 5.37
N LEU A 172 11.51 -2.01 4.51
CA LEU A 172 11.51 -3.47 4.53
C LEU A 172 12.06 -4.00 5.86
N LEU A 173 13.22 -3.51 6.29
CA LEU A 173 13.81 -3.89 7.57
C LEU A 173 12.87 -3.54 8.73
N TYR A 174 12.30 -2.33 8.72
CA TYR A 174 11.41 -1.89 9.79
C TYR A 174 10.15 -2.76 9.91
N ALA A 175 9.53 -3.11 8.78
CA ALA A 175 8.33 -3.91 8.77
C ALA A 175 8.53 -5.35 9.25
N PHE A 176 9.72 -5.92 9.00
CA PHE A 176 10.03 -7.32 9.26
C PHE A 176 11.03 -7.53 10.41
N ALA A 177 11.49 -6.47 11.08
CA ALA A 177 12.54 -6.54 12.11
C ALA A 177 12.24 -7.59 13.19
N LYS A 178 10.99 -7.70 13.63
CA LYS A 178 10.59 -8.69 14.66
C LYS A 178 10.54 -10.13 14.16
N LEU A 179 10.25 -10.33 12.87
CA LEU A 179 10.20 -11.67 12.28
C LEU A 179 11.60 -12.27 12.11
N GLY A 180 12.62 -11.42 11.90
CA GLY A 180 14.02 -11.85 11.85
C GLY A 180 14.67 -12.13 13.22
N ILE A 181 14.00 -11.79 14.32
CA ILE A 181 14.48 -12.03 15.70
C ILE A 181 13.88 -13.33 16.28
N ALA A 182 12.83 -13.86 15.65
CA ALA A 182 12.15 -15.07 16.08
C ALA A 182 12.83 -16.36 15.58
N GLU A 183 14.16 -16.45 15.69
CA GLU A 183 14.93 -17.71 15.68
C GLU A 183 16.31 -17.45 16.35
N THR A 184 16.32 -17.38 17.69
CA THR A 184 17.47 -17.73 18.56
C THR A 184 16.95 -18.09 19.94
#